data_AF-A0A6B2DCR4-F1
#
_entry.id   AF-A0A6B2DCR4-F1
#
_cell.length_a   1.000
_cell.length_b   1.000
_cell.length_c   1.000
_cell.angle_alpha   90.00
_cell.angle_beta   90.00
_cell.angle_gamma   90.00
#
_symmetry.space_group_name_H-M   'P 1'
#
loop_
_entity.id
_entity.type
_entity.pdbx_description
1 polymer ?
#
loop_
_entity_poly.entity_id
_entity_poly.type
_entity_poly.pdbx_seq_one_letter_code
_entity_poly.pdbx_strand_id
1 'polypeptide(L)' 'MRILIVGGGVLGTLHAWQAVERGHDVVQLEREPEARGASVRNFGLVWVGGRASGAELATARRARLLWERIGERV' A
#
# COMPACT_ATOMS: atom_id res chain seq x y z
N MET A 1 -12.26 0.71 -15.91
CA MET A 1 -13.28 1.23 -14.99
C MET A 1 -12.72 2.46 -14.30
N ARG A 2 -13.58 3.39 -13.85
CA ARG A 2 -13.15 4.52 -13.01
C ARG A 2 -13.26 4.13 -11.54
N ILE A 3 -12.21 4.34 -10.76
CA ILE A 3 -12.11 3.98 -9.34
C ILE A 3 -11.81 5.25 -8.54
N LEU A 4 -12.61 5.51 -7.51
CA LEU A 4 -12.37 6.56 -6.53
C LEU A 4 -11.79 5.94 -5.26
N ILE A 5 -10.64 6.45 -4.79
CA ILE A 5 -10.00 6.04 -3.54
C ILE A 5 -9.99 7.24 -2.60
N VAL A 6 -10.52 7.06 -1.40
CA VAL A 6 -10.53 8.09 -0.35
C VAL A 6 -9.47 7.74 0.70
N GLY A 7 -8.48 8.61 0.83
CA GLY A 7 -7.31 8.47 1.69
C GLY A 7 -5.99 8.42 0.90
N GLY A 8 -5.09 9.35 1.20
CA GLY A 8 -3.73 9.50 0.66
C GLY A 8 -2.65 8.74 1.45
N GLY A 9 -3.05 7.98 2.47
CA GLY A 9 -2.14 7.12 3.22
C GLY A 9 -1.67 5.90 2.42
N VAL A 10 -0.68 5.17 2.98
CA VAL A 10 -0.03 4.01 2.34
C VAL A 10 -1.01 2.97 1.82
N LEU A 11 -2.10 2.69 2.54
CA LEU A 11 -3.12 1.75 2.07
C LEU A 11 -3.82 2.27 0.81
N GLY A 12 -4.31 3.51 0.83
CA GLY A 12 -4.98 4.11 -0.32
C GLY A 12 -4.06 4.17 -1.54
N THR A 13 -2.81 4.62 -1.34
CA THR A 13 -1.82 4.75 -2.41
C THR A 13 -1.42 3.41 -3.00
N LEU A 14 -1.24 2.36 -2.19
CA LEU A 14 -0.94 1.02 -2.71
C LEU A 14 -2.13 0.41 -3.46
N HIS A 15 -3.37 0.68 -3.04
CA HIS A 15 -4.55 0.29 -3.82
C HIS A 15 -4.63 1.06 -5.13
N ALA A 16 -4.35 2.36 -5.12
CA ALA A 16 -4.31 3.22 -6.31
C ALA A 16 -3.28 2.71 -7.32
N TRP A 17 -2.05 2.46 -6.85
CA TRP A 17 -0.98 1.87 -7.66
C TRP A 17 -1.44 0.58 -8.34
N GLN A 18 -1.98 -0.34 -7.55
CA GLN A 18 -2.42 -1.65 -8.05
C GLN A 18 -3.63 -1.55 -9.01
N ALA A 19 -4.49 -0.55 -8.86
CA ALA A 19 -5.59 -0.29 -9.79
C ALA A 19 -5.07 0.31 -11.12
N VAL A 20 -4.12 1.25 -11.06
CA VAL A 20 -3.46 1.81 -12.24
C VAL A 20 -2.72 0.74 -13.03
N GLU A 21 -1.93 -0.12 -12.37
CA GLU A 21 -1.24 -1.25 -13.03
C GLU A 21 -2.20 -2.23 -13.74
N ARG A 22 -3.47 -2.25 -13.35
CA ARG A 22 -4.52 -3.07 -13.98
C ARG A 22 -5.28 -2.33 -15.09
N GLY A 23 -4.84 -1.13 -15.48
CA GLY A 23 -5.45 -0.34 -16.56
C GLY A 23 -6.74 0.35 -16.16
N HIS A 24 -6.91 0.72 -14.88
CA HIS A 24 -8.05 1.51 -14.42
C HIS A 24 -7.75 3.00 -14.38
N ASP A 25 -8.78 3.82 -14.58
CA ASP A 25 -8.74 5.27 -14.37
C ASP A 25 -8.96 5.53 -12.87
N VAL A 26 -8.00 6.13 -12.19
CA VAL A 26 -8.00 6.23 -10.72
C VAL A 26 -7.95 7.69 -10.29
N VAL A 27 -8.91 8.07 -9.45
CA VAL A 27 -8.88 9.34 -8.70
C VAL A 27 -8.63 9.01 -7.23
N GLN A 28 -7.58 9.56 -6.65
CA GLN A 28 -7.28 9.45 -5.23
C GLN A 28 -7.49 10.81 -4.55
N LEU A 29 -8.27 10.84 -3.48
CA LEU A 29 -8.55 12.03 -2.69
C LEU A 29 -7.89 11.92 -1.32
N GLU A 30 -7.31 13.01 -0.84
CA GLU A 30 -6.83 13.15 0.53
C GLU A 30 -7.28 14.52 1.06
N ARG A 31 -7.67 14.57 2.33
CA ARG A 31 -8.10 15.81 2.97
C ARG A 31 -6.92 16.74 3.24
N GLU A 32 -5.79 16.16 3.64
CA GLU A 32 -4.59 16.91 4.01
C GLU A 32 -3.69 17.19 2.79
N PRO A 33 -3.08 18.39 2.68
CA PRO A 33 -2.14 18.70 1.60
C PRO A 33 -0.81 17.94 1.73
N GLU A 34 -0.41 17.59 2.96
CA GLU A 34 0.77 16.75 3.22
C GLU A 34 0.41 15.44 3.91
N ALA A 35 1.30 14.45 3.77
CA ALA A 35 1.16 13.18 4.48
C ALA A 35 1.36 13.40 5.99
N ARG A 36 0.26 13.38 6.75
CA ARG A 36 0.25 13.63 8.20
C ARG A 36 -0.35 12.50 9.02
N GLY A 37 -0.92 11.48 8.37
CA GLY A 37 -1.59 10.36 9.02
C GLY A 37 -0.65 9.28 9.58
N ALA A 38 -1.21 8.12 9.92
CA ALA A 38 -0.46 6.99 10.47
C ALA A 38 0.68 6.50 9.56
N SER A 39 0.56 6.67 8.24
CA SER A 39 1.54 6.19 7.26
C SER A 39 2.94 6.80 7.42
N VAL A 40 3.05 8.03 7.90
CA VAL A 40 4.35 8.71 8.13
C VAL A 40 4.80 8.66 9.59
N ARG A 41 3.99 8.06 10.48
CA ARG A 41 4.28 7.95 11.92
C ARG A 41 4.68 6.54 12.36
N ASN A 42 4.72 5.60 11.43
CA ASN A 42 5.22 4.25 11.67
C ASN A 42 6.74 4.20 11.44
N PHE A 43 7.42 3.24 12.07
CA PHE A 43 8.86 2.98 11.95
C PHE A 43 9.31 2.43 10.59
N GLY A 44 8.38 2.18 9.65
CA GLY A 44 8.70 1.75 8.28
C GLY A 44 9.10 0.28 8.13
N LEU A 45 8.86 -0.57 9.12
CA LEU A 45 9.26 -1.97 9.09
C LEU A 45 8.36 -2.83 8.20
N VAL A 46 8.97 -3.58 7.27
CA VAL A 46 8.30 -4.66 6.52
C VAL A 46 8.36 -5.94 7.36
N TRP A 47 7.36 -6.12 8.25
CA TRP A 47 7.41 -7.14 9.29
C TRP A 47 6.78 -8.49 8.89
N VAL A 48 7.63 -9.49 8.63
CA VAL A 48 7.21 -10.86 8.26
C VAL A 48 7.36 -11.86 9.42
N GLY A 49 8.36 -11.68 10.30
CA GLY A 49 8.60 -12.57 11.44
C GLY A 49 7.46 -12.52 12.47
N GLY A 50 7.26 -13.60 13.25
CA GLY A 50 6.26 -13.63 14.33
C GLY A 50 4.78 -13.63 13.88
N ARG A 51 4.50 -13.76 12.57
CA ARG A 51 3.14 -13.92 12.03
C ARG A 51 2.63 -15.34 12.23
N ALA A 52 1.34 -15.49 12.51
CA ALA A 52 0.72 -16.81 12.62
C ALA A 52 0.78 -17.55 11.27
N SER A 53 0.92 -18.87 11.33
CA SER A 53 0.89 -19.72 10.13
C SER A 53 -0.45 -19.60 9.39
N GLY A 54 -0.43 -19.80 8.07
CA GLY A 54 -1.62 -19.71 7.22
C GLY A 54 -1.76 -18.34 6.57
N ALA A 55 -2.99 -17.80 6.58
CA ALA A 55 -3.35 -16.60 5.81
C ALA A 55 -2.55 -15.35 6.21
N GLU A 56 -2.24 -15.19 7.50
CA GLU A 56 -1.48 -14.03 7.99
C GLU A 56 -0.05 -14.03 7.44
N LEU A 57 0.69 -15.14 7.63
CA LEU A 57 2.04 -15.29 7.09
C LEU A 57 2.07 -15.21 5.55
N ALA A 58 1.10 -15.81 4.86
CA ALA A 58 0.99 -15.71 3.40
C ALA A 58 0.82 -14.27 2.93
N THR A 59 -0.02 -13.49 3.63
CA THR A 59 -0.25 -12.07 3.34
C THR A 59 1.01 -11.26 3.62
N ALA A 60 1.69 -11.48 4.75
CA ALA A 60 2.92 -10.78 5.09
C ALA A 60 4.05 -11.05 4.09
N ARG A 61 4.23 -12.31 3.67
CA ARG A 61 5.20 -12.69 2.62
C ARG A 61 4.88 -12.04 1.28
N ARG A 62 3.61 -12.05 0.88
CA ARG A 62 3.17 -11.36 -0.35
C ARG A 62 3.42 -9.86 -0.26
N ALA A 63 3.11 -9.22 0.87
CA ALA A 63 3.39 -7.80 1.07
C ALA A 63 4.89 -7.49 0.97
N ARG A 64 5.77 -8.32 1.55
CA ARG A 64 7.23 -8.17 1.42
C ARG A 64 7.68 -8.12 -0.05
N LEU A 65 7.23 -9.08 -0.85
CA LEU A 65 7.56 -9.15 -2.28
C LEU A 65 7.02 -7.94 -3.04
N LEU A 66 5.82 -7.46 -2.70
CA LEU A 66 5.25 -6.26 -3.32
C LEU A 66 6.07 -5.01 -3.01
N TRP A 67 6.52 -4.84 -1.77
CA TRP A 67 7.40 -3.73 -1.38
C TRP A 67 8.74 -3.78 -2.10
N GLU A 68 9.36 -4.96 -2.22
CA GLU A 68 10.62 -5.17 -2.94
C GLU A 68 10.50 -4.71 -4.40
N ARG A 69 9.43 -5.11 -5.09
CA ARG A 69 9.17 -4.68 -6.48
C ARG A 69 8.94 -3.18 -6.64
N ILE A 70 8.42 -2.51 -5.60
CA ILE A 70 8.29 -1.05 -5.63
C ILE A 70 9.69 -0.42 -5.50
N GLY A 71 10.51 -0.89 -4.56
CA GLY A 71 11.88 -0.40 -4.37
C GLY A 71 12.79 -0.62 -5.59
N GLU A 72 12.50 -1.59 -6.44
CA GLU A 72 13.21 -1.78 -7.72
C GLU A 72 12.82 -0.76 -8.81
N ARG A 73 11.67 -0.10 -8.67
CA ARG A 73 11.08 0.80 -9.68
C ARG A 73 11.23 2.29 -9.35
N VAL A 74 11.59 2.62 -8.11
CA VAL A 74 11.61 4.00 -7.59
C VAL A 74 13.00 4.36 -7.09
#